data_AF-A0A8E0KIQ2-F1
#
_entry.id   AF-A0A8E0KIQ2-F1
#
_cell.length_a   1.000
_cell.length_b   1.000
_cell.length_c   1.000
_cell.angle_alpha   90.00
_cell.angle_beta   90.00
_cell.angle_gamma   90.00
#
_symmetry.space_group_name_H-M   'P 1'
#
loop_
_entity.id
_entity.type
_entity.pdbx_description
1 polymer ?
#
loop_
_entity_poly.entity_id
_entity_poly.type
_entity_poly.pdbx_seq_one_letter_code
_entity_poly.pdbx_strand_id
1 'polypeptide(L)'
;MSIRYLPDSPPVFDTAKARARWAAAKADYLAGGGAPEVCERHGLSLRTFRWRARKEGWRRADQPAPSLAPDPAPPAQDEPLVIPEAPEAPSGTPLTTSQMVDKCWSHVQAAVAAGQLIQARGWLRLYKELKPLVPFTEIEAREAAESAAGEEDVARPLHCFSDPEPRTPEPEPPSPSAPEPDPTHDLVRLTTHLAAAARQAETAALGGDVAPPLHCFSAPESHQPPPADDPPPDAPAADAVPDPLPARDLARLIAALQAVTARAEQTLDAETARLPLHSFSPPESHHPGQGP
;
A
#
# COMPACT_ATOMS: atom_id res chain seq x y z
N MET A 1 57.77 32.29 22.13
CA MET A 1 56.30 32.24 22.38
C MET A 1 55.74 31.06 21.60
N SER A 2 55.53 29.92 22.27
CA SER A 2 54.96 28.72 21.65
C SER A 2 53.44 28.81 21.64
N ILE A 3 52.84 28.85 20.46
CA ILE A 3 51.39 28.77 20.29
C ILE A 3 50.97 27.34 20.64
N ARG A 4 50.32 27.17 21.79
CA ARG A 4 49.66 25.92 22.18
C ARG A 4 48.39 25.77 21.32
N TYR A 5 48.34 24.72 20.50
CA TYR A 5 47.11 24.33 19.81
C TYR A 5 46.04 23.97 20.86
N LEU A 6 44.87 24.59 20.74
CA LEU A 6 43.68 24.32 21.54
C LEU A 6 43.12 22.94 21.15
N PRO A 7 42.96 21.97 22.07
CA PRO A 7 42.60 20.60 21.74
C PRO A 7 41.09 20.39 21.53
N ASP A 8 40.37 21.37 21.01
CA ASP A 8 38.92 21.29 20.82
C ASP A 8 38.46 22.05 19.56
N SER A 9 39.14 21.78 18.45
CA SER A 9 38.67 22.22 17.14
C SER A 9 37.73 21.14 16.60
N PRO A 10 36.44 21.44 16.34
CA PRO A 10 35.50 20.46 15.81
C PRO A 10 36.04 19.87 14.50
N PRO A 11 35.80 18.57 14.24
CA PRO A 11 36.38 17.92 13.07
C PRO A 11 36.03 18.70 11.82
N VAL A 12 37.05 19.20 11.13
CA VAL A 12 36.89 19.93 9.87
C VAL A 12 36.32 18.92 8.87
N PHE A 13 35.03 19.01 8.61
CA PHE A 13 34.42 18.20 7.55
C PHE A 13 35.16 18.51 6.27
N ASP A 14 35.76 17.49 5.67
CA ASP A 14 36.60 17.63 4.50
C ASP A 14 35.70 17.90 3.27
N THR A 15 35.26 19.16 3.16
CA THR A 15 34.26 19.61 2.18
C THR A 15 34.73 19.39 0.74
N ALA A 16 36.06 19.39 0.53
CA ALA A 16 36.68 19.04 -0.74
C ALA A 16 36.44 17.56 -1.09
N LYS A 17 36.67 16.63 -0.16
CA LYS A 17 36.36 15.21 -0.35
C LYS A 17 34.87 14.97 -0.56
N ALA A 18 34.02 15.67 0.20
CA ALA A 18 32.58 15.60 0.00
C ALA A 18 32.18 16.06 -1.41
N ARG A 19 32.72 17.18 -1.90
CA ARG A 19 32.46 17.67 -3.25
C ARG A 19 32.94 16.71 -4.33
N ALA A 20 34.13 16.12 -4.16
CA ALA A 20 34.68 15.12 -5.06
C ALA A 20 33.79 13.88 -5.15
N ARG A 21 33.31 13.36 -4.01
CA ARG A 21 32.36 12.24 -3.95
C ARG A 21 31.06 12.54 -4.70
N TRP A 22 30.50 13.73 -4.53
CA TRP A 22 29.29 14.14 -5.24
C TRP A 22 29.50 14.30 -6.75
N ALA A 23 30.68 14.76 -7.18
CA ALA A 23 31.03 14.84 -8.59
C ALA A 23 31.18 13.45 -9.23
N ALA A 24 31.82 12.50 -8.53
CA ALA A 24 31.93 11.11 -8.97
C ALA A 24 30.56 10.43 -9.07
N ALA A 25 29.70 10.60 -8.06
CA ALA A 25 28.33 10.07 -8.08
C ALA A 25 27.49 10.66 -9.23
N LYS A 26 27.66 11.94 -9.55
CA LYS A 26 27.01 12.56 -10.71
C LYS A 26 27.47 11.91 -12.02
N ALA A 27 28.78 11.73 -12.20
CA ALA A 27 29.34 11.14 -13.41
C ALA A 27 28.82 9.73 -13.65
N ASP A 28 28.81 8.88 -12.63
CA ASP A 28 28.32 7.49 -12.72
C ASP A 28 26.83 7.43 -13.05
N TYR A 29 26.03 8.33 -12.46
CA TYR A 29 24.60 8.40 -12.72
C TYR A 29 24.28 8.86 -14.15
N LEU A 30 25.02 9.85 -14.66
CA LEU A 30 24.89 10.33 -16.04
C LEU A 30 25.45 9.34 -17.07
N ALA A 31 26.40 8.49 -16.69
CA ALA A 31 26.89 7.37 -17.51
C ALA A 31 25.86 6.24 -17.66
N GLY A 32 24.72 6.31 -16.97
CA GLY A 32 23.64 5.33 -17.08
C GLY A 32 23.46 4.44 -15.85
N GLY A 33 24.27 4.61 -14.80
CA GLY A 33 24.12 3.86 -13.55
C GLY A 33 22.77 4.11 -12.86
N GLY A 34 22.24 3.10 -12.18
CA GLY A 34 21.02 3.23 -11.40
C GLY A 34 21.23 4.12 -10.17
N ALA A 35 20.27 4.98 -9.84
CA ALA A 35 20.33 5.80 -8.61
C ALA A 35 20.63 5.00 -7.31
N PRO A 36 20.02 3.82 -7.05
CA PRO A 36 20.37 3.04 -5.85
C PRO A 36 21.81 2.51 -5.88
N GLU A 37 22.28 2.00 -7.02
CA GLU A 37 23.63 1.45 -7.20
C GLU A 37 24.72 2.53 -7.02
N VAL A 38 24.50 3.71 -7.60
CA VAL A 38 25.39 4.87 -7.43
C VAL A 38 25.45 5.33 -5.97
N CYS A 39 24.31 5.31 -5.26
CA CYS A 39 24.28 5.68 -3.85
C CYS A 39 25.07 4.70 -2.97
N GLU A 40 24.95 3.41 -3.23
CA GLU A 40 25.69 2.36 -2.53
C GLU A 40 27.21 2.50 -2.76
N ARG A 41 27.63 2.65 -4.02
CA ARG A 41 29.05 2.79 -4.40
C ARG A 41 29.72 4.01 -3.76
N HIS A 42 28.99 5.11 -3.61
CA HIS A 42 29.53 6.38 -3.10
C HIS A 42 29.19 6.64 -1.62
N GLY A 43 28.50 5.73 -0.94
CA GLY A 43 28.10 5.90 0.47
C GLY A 43 27.17 7.09 0.69
N LEU A 44 26.24 7.33 -0.22
CA LEU A 44 25.28 8.43 -0.19
C LEU A 44 23.88 7.92 0.15
N SER A 45 23.07 8.74 0.81
CA SER A 45 21.67 8.41 1.02
C SER A 45 20.86 8.64 -0.26
N LEU A 46 19.99 7.68 -0.60
CA LEU A 46 19.15 7.76 -1.80
C LEU A 46 18.23 8.99 -1.79
N ARG A 47 17.73 9.38 -0.60
CA ARG A 47 16.88 10.56 -0.43
C ARG A 47 17.63 11.86 -0.76
N THR A 48 18.84 12.03 -0.20
CA THR A 48 19.65 13.23 -0.43
C THR A 48 20.10 13.29 -1.89
N PHE A 49 20.47 12.15 -2.47
CA PHE A 49 20.83 12.06 -3.88
C PHE A 49 19.66 12.47 -4.79
N ARG A 50 18.45 11.92 -4.59
CA ARG A 50 17.27 12.27 -5.39
C ARG A 50 16.85 13.74 -5.28
N TRP A 51 16.95 14.33 -4.08
CA TRP A 51 16.69 15.75 -3.88
C TRP A 51 17.69 16.61 -4.65
N ARG A 52 18.98 16.27 -4.56
CA ARG A 52 20.05 17.01 -5.25
C ARG A 52 19.98 16.85 -6.76
N ALA A 53 19.72 15.64 -7.25
CA ALA A 53 19.51 15.37 -8.68
C ALA A 53 18.33 16.15 -9.26
N ARG A 54 17.24 16.35 -8.50
CA ARG A 54 16.12 17.22 -8.90
C ARG A 54 16.53 18.69 -8.93
N LYS A 55 17.25 19.15 -7.90
CA LYS A 55 17.66 20.55 -7.76
C LYS A 55 18.67 20.97 -8.83
N GLU A 56 19.57 20.06 -9.20
CA GLU A 56 20.65 20.31 -10.16
C GLU A 56 20.34 19.77 -11.57
N GLY A 57 19.11 19.30 -11.83
CA GLY A 57 18.65 18.89 -13.16
C GLY A 57 19.36 17.66 -13.73
N TRP A 58 19.72 16.69 -12.89
CA TRP A 58 20.42 15.48 -13.35
C TRP A 58 19.47 14.38 -13.82
N ARG A 59 18.15 14.52 -13.59
CA ARG A 59 17.21 13.44 -13.91
C ARG A 59 17.24 13.17 -15.41
N ARG A 60 17.04 11.91 -15.80
CA ARG A 60 16.94 11.55 -17.22
C ARG A 60 15.82 12.32 -17.94
N ALA A 61 14.76 12.69 -17.22
CA ALA A 61 13.69 13.55 -17.73
C ALA A 61 14.09 15.03 -17.91
N ASP A 62 15.12 15.49 -17.18
CA ASP A 62 15.63 16.86 -17.27
C ASP A 62 16.75 16.98 -18.33
N GLN A 63 17.28 15.85 -18.82
CA GLN A 63 18.29 15.85 -19.88
C GLN A 63 17.63 16.13 -21.22
N PRO A 64 18.21 16.99 -22.06
CA PRO A 64 17.74 17.14 -23.43
C PRO A 64 17.76 15.77 -24.11
N ALA A 65 16.68 15.44 -24.83
CA ALA A 65 16.62 14.21 -25.60
C ALA A 65 17.90 14.09 -26.44
N PRO A 66 18.56 12.92 -26.48
CA PRO A 66 19.75 12.76 -27.30
C PRO A 66 19.39 13.18 -28.72
N SER A 67 20.02 14.26 -29.20
CA SER A 67 19.95 14.66 -30.59
C SER A 67 20.50 13.48 -31.37
N LEU A 68 19.63 12.64 -31.94
CA LEU A 68 20.05 11.71 -32.98
C LEU A 68 20.78 12.58 -34.01
N ALA A 69 22.05 12.25 -34.24
CA ALA A 69 22.77 12.78 -35.37
C ALA A 69 21.93 12.55 -36.64
N PRO A 70 21.95 13.47 -37.62
CA PRO A 70 21.24 13.26 -38.88
C PRO A 70 21.71 11.94 -39.50
N ASP A 71 20.75 11.04 -39.70
CA ASP A 71 20.92 9.73 -40.32
C ASP A 71 21.64 9.88 -41.68
N PRO A 72 22.68 9.09 -42.01
CA PRO A 72 23.19 9.06 -43.38
C PRO A 72 22.09 8.55 -44.32
N ALA A 73 21.87 9.30 -45.41
CA ALA A 73 20.76 9.14 -46.34
C ALA A 73 20.47 7.69 -46.78
N PRO A 74 19.19 7.28 -46.86
CA PRO A 74 18.83 5.94 -47.31
C PRO A 74 19.04 5.78 -48.83
N PRO A 75 19.50 4.61 -49.32
CA PRO A 75 19.58 4.35 -50.76
C PRO A 75 18.17 4.25 -51.36
N ALA A 76 18.00 4.92 -52.50
CA ALA A 76 16.78 4.92 -53.29
C ALA A 76 16.35 3.49 -53.66
N GLN A 77 15.18 3.07 -53.20
CA GLN A 77 14.47 1.91 -53.72
C GLN A 77 13.02 2.32 -53.97
N ASP A 78 12.73 2.57 -55.24
CA ASP A 78 11.38 2.76 -55.79
C ASP A 78 10.66 1.40 -55.83
N GLU A 79 10.03 1.01 -54.72
CA GLU A 79 8.93 0.05 -54.74
C GLU A 79 7.77 0.61 -53.90
N PRO A 80 6.51 0.57 -54.40
CA PRO A 80 5.36 0.98 -53.61
C PRO A 80 5.08 -0.08 -52.55
N LEU A 81 5.84 -0.01 -51.45
CA LEU A 81 5.55 -0.72 -50.22
C LEU A 81 4.22 -0.20 -49.67
N VAL A 82 3.20 -1.03 -49.82
CA VAL A 82 2.05 -1.10 -48.93
C VAL A 82 2.57 -0.89 -47.52
N ILE A 83 2.19 0.22 -46.89
CA ILE A 83 2.39 0.43 -45.46
C ILE A 83 1.54 -0.67 -44.79
N PRO A 84 2.10 -1.73 -44.17
CA PRO A 84 1.34 -2.37 -43.12
C PRO A 84 1.20 -1.29 -42.06
N GLU A 85 -0.04 -0.82 -41.95
CA GLU A 85 -0.54 0.01 -40.86
C GLU A 85 0.22 -0.32 -39.59
N ALA A 86 0.81 0.72 -38.97
CA ALA A 86 1.43 0.59 -37.66
C ALA A 86 0.50 -0.23 -36.77
N PRO A 87 0.97 -1.21 -35.99
CA PRO A 87 0.10 -1.91 -35.07
C PRO A 87 -0.58 -0.83 -34.25
N GLU A 88 -1.90 -0.73 -34.39
CA GLU A 88 -2.67 0.32 -33.75
C GLU A 88 -2.22 0.40 -32.31
N ALA A 89 -1.91 1.62 -31.85
CA ALA A 89 -1.75 1.87 -30.42
C ALA A 89 -2.87 1.10 -29.73
N PRO A 90 -2.60 0.24 -28.71
CA PRO A 90 -3.63 -0.63 -28.17
C PRO A 90 -4.82 0.25 -27.88
N SER A 91 -5.90 0.03 -28.63
CA SER A 91 -7.19 0.67 -28.47
C SER A 91 -7.83 0.11 -27.20
N GLY A 92 -7.07 0.17 -26.11
CA GLY A 92 -7.57 0.01 -24.77
C GLY A 92 -8.46 1.22 -24.55
N THR A 93 -9.75 0.96 -24.46
CA THR A 93 -10.66 1.91 -23.84
C THR A 93 -10.00 2.41 -22.56
N PRO A 94 -9.93 3.74 -22.33
CA PRO A 94 -9.34 4.26 -21.12
C PRO A 94 -10.05 3.60 -19.94
N LEU A 95 -9.26 3.17 -18.95
CA LEU A 95 -9.80 2.49 -17.77
C LEU A 95 -10.93 3.35 -17.18
N THR A 96 -12.08 2.72 -17.04
CA THR A 96 -13.27 3.31 -16.42
C THR A 96 -12.98 3.63 -14.95
N THR A 97 -13.68 4.62 -14.38
CA THR A 97 -13.43 5.06 -12.99
C THR A 97 -13.62 3.91 -12.00
N SER A 98 -14.65 3.08 -12.21
CA SER A 98 -14.87 1.83 -11.47
C SER A 98 -13.68 0.87 -11.51
N GLN A 99 -13.08 0.64 -12.68
CA GLN A 99 -11.91 -0.23 -12.86
C GLN A 99 -10.67 0.34 -12.15
N MET A 100 -10.52 1.66 -12.10
CA MET A 100 -9.44 2.31 -11.35
C MET A 100 -9.59 2.09 -9.84
N VAL A 101 -10.82 2.11 -9.31
CA VAL A 101 -11.10 1.82 -7.90
C VAL A 101 -10.74 0.37 -7.55
N ASP A 102 -11.12 -0.59 -8.40
CA ASP A 102 -10.81 -2.01 -8.20
C ASP A 102 -9.30 -2.28 -8.21
N LYS A 103 -8.57 -1.63 -9.14
CA LYS A 103 -7.10 -1.70 -9.18
C LYS A 103 -6.46 -1.07 -7.95
N CYS A 104 -6.95 0.09 -7.50
CA CYS A 104 -6.45 0.72 -6.27
C CYS A 104 -6.63 -0.21 -5.06
N TRP A 105 -7.79 -0.85 -4.92
CA TRP A 105 -8.04 -1.79 -3.84
C TRP A 105 -7.13 -3.03 -3.90
N SER A 106 -6.90 -3.57 -5.10
CA SER A 106 -5.96 -4.68 -5.32
C SER A 106 -4.54 -4.31 -4.90
N HIS A 107 -4.09 -3.09 -5.19
CA HIS A 107 -2.79 -2.59 -4.75
C HIS A 107 -2.70 -2.38 -3.24
N VAL A 108 -3.80 -1.95 -2.58
CA VAL A 108 -3.85 -1.88 -1.10
C VAL A 108 -3.62 -3.26 -0.51
N GLN A 109 -4.35 -4.28 -0.98
CA GLN A 109 -4.23 -5.66 -0.48
C GLN A 109 -2.82 -6.21 -0.69
N ALA A 110 -2.25 -6.05 -1.90
CA ALA A 110 -0.89 -6.49 -2.20
C ALA A 110 0.16 -5.79 -1.32
N ALA A 111 0.01 -4.48 -1.10
CA ALA A 111 0.94 -3.72 -0.26
C ALA A 111 0.84 -4.12 1.22
N VAL A 112 -0.35 -4.45 1.72
CA VAL A 112 -0.56 -4.96 3.09
C VAL A 112 0.07 -6.34 3.25
N ALA A 113 -0.18 -7.26 2.31
CA ALA A 113 0.42 -8.59 2.32
C ALA A 113 1.95 -8.54 2.27
N ALA A 114 2.52 -7.57 1.56
CA ALA A 114 3.96 -7.34 1.49
C ALA A 114 4.56 -6.54 2.68
N GLY A 115 3.76 -6.17 3.69
CA GLY A 115 4.21 -5.37 4.84
C GLY A 115 4.56 -3.90 4.51
N GLN A 116 4.19 -3.40 3.34
CA GLN A 116 4.52 -2.07 2.84
C GLN A 116 3.46 -1.03 3.25
N LEU A 117 3.32 -0.77 4.56
CA LEU A 117 2.22 0.05 5.10
C LEU A 117 2.17 1.49 4.56
N ILE A 118 3.30 2.10 4.21
CA ILE A 118 3.34 3.45 3.63
C ILE A 118 2.74 3.44 2.21
N GLN A 119 3.03 2.41 1.41
CA GLN A 119 2.42 2.27 0.09
C GLN A 119 0.93 1.97 0.20
N ALA A 120 0.56 1.05 1.10
CA ALA A 120 -0.85 0.73 1.36
C ALA A 120 -1.65 2.00 1.73
N ARG A 121 -1.10 2.87 2.58
CA ARG A 121 -1.71 4.17 2.93
C ARG A 121 -1.87 5.09 1.72
N GLY A 122 -0.88 5.13 0.82
CA GLY A 122 -0.95 5.91 -0.42
C GLY A 122 -2.07 5.44 -1.34
N TRP A 123 -2.15 4.14 -1.59
CA TRP A 123 -3.20 3.52 -2.40
C TRP A 123 -4.58 3.66 -1.76
N LEU A 124 -4.68 3.54 -0.43
CA LEU A 124 -5.94 3.72 0.31
C LEU A 124 -6.47 5.14 0.21
N ARG A 125 -5.59 6.14 0.16
CA ARG A 125 -5.99 7.54 -0.06
C ARG A 125 -6.60 7.71 -1.45
N LEU A 126 -5.93 7.21 -2.50
CA LEU A 126 -6.46 7.26 -3.87
C LEU A 126 -7.80 6.52 -4.00
N TYR A 127 -7.94 5.35 -3.35
CA TYR A 127 -9.21 4.63 -3.28
C TYR A 127 -10.33 5.47 -2.67
N LYS A 128 -10.07 6.17 -1.55
CA LYS A 128 -11.05 7.04 -0.89
C LYS A 128 -11.43 8.26 -1.73
N GLU A 129 -10.50 8.78 -2.53
CA GLU A 129 -10.73 9.91 -3.43
C GLU A 129 -11.51 9.49 -4.68
N LEU A 130 -11.25 8.29 -5.22
CA LEU A 130 -11.88 7.79 -6.45
C LEU A 130 -13.25 7.15 -6.21
N LYS A 131 -13.47 6.48 -5.07
CA LYS A 131 -14.73 5.77 -4.78
C LYS A 131 -15.99 6.64 -4.89
N PRO A 132 -16.02 7.90 -4.39
CA PRO A 132 -17.17 8.79 -4.56
C PRO A 132 -17.38 9.26 -6.00
N LEU A 133 -16.37 9.16 -6.86
CA LEU A 133 -16.41 9.61 -8.25
C LEU A 133 -16.93 8.55 -9.20
N VAL A 134 -17.16 7.32 -8.75
CA VAL A 134 -17.73 6.26 -9.59
C VAL A 134 -19.18 6.62 -9.91
N PRO A 135 -19.51 6.98 -11.16
CA PRO A 135 -20.86 7.30 -11.55
C PRO A 135 -21.71 6.02 -11.54
N PHE A 136 -22.98 6.16 -11.14
CA PHE A 136 -23.92 5.05 -11.07
C PHE A 136 -24.08 4.30 -12.40
N THR A 137 -23.96 4.99 -13.53
CA THR A 137 -24.02 4.40 -14.88
C THR A 137 -22.89 3.42 -15.16
N GLU A 138 -21.70 3.61 -14.56
CA GLU A 138 -20.60 2.66 -14.68
C GLU A 138 -20.84 1.39 -13.86
N ILE A 139 -21.57 1.52 -12.75
CA ILE A 139 -21.96 0.39 -11.89
C ILE A 139 -23.00 -0.45 -12.64
N GLU A 140 -24.05 0.18 -13.18
CA GLU A 140 -25.08 -0.49 -13.99
C GLU A 140 -24.49 -1.14 -15.25
N ALA A 141 -23.59 -0.44 -15.96
CA ALA A 141 -22.91 -1.00 -17.12
C ALA A 141 -22.06 -2.24 -16.78
N ARG A 142 -21.47 -2.28 -15.57
CA ARG A 142 -20.70 -3.45 -15.10
C ARG A 142 -21.63 -4.63 -14.79
N GLU A 143 -22.71 -4.40 -14.07
CA GLU A 143 -23.71 -5.43 -13.77
C GLU A 143 -24.38 -5.99 -15.04
N ALA A 144 -24.64 -5.13 -16.03
CA ALA A 144 -25.13 -5.52 -17.34
C ALA A 144 -24.09 -6.36 -18.12
N ALA A 145 -22.81 -5.97 -18.08
CA ALA A 145 -21.74 -6.72 -18.73
C ALA A 145 -21.50 -8.09 -18.06
N GLU A 146 -21.57 -8.16 -16.73
CA GLU A 146 -21.44 -9.40 -15.96
C GLU A 146 -22.62 -10.34 -16.20
N SER A 147 -23.84 -9.80 -16.30
CA SER A 147 -25.03 -10.56 -16.69
C SER A 147 -24.95 -11.07 -18.13
N ALA A 148 -24.41 -10.27 -19.06
CA ALA A 148 -24.20 -10.69 -20.45
C ALA A 148 -23.10 -11.77 -20.57
N ALA A 149 -22.06 -11.72 -19.75
CA ALA A 149 -21.00 -12.72 -19.73
C ALA A 149 -21.44 -14.05 -19.08
N GLY A 150 -22.39 -14.02 -18.15
CA GLY A 150 -22.92 -15.21 -17.49
C GLY A 150 -23.83 -16.09 -18.38
N GLU A 151 -24.42 -15.55 -19.45
CA GLU A 151 -25.30 -16.29 -20.35
C GLU A 151 -24.51 -17.24 -21.29
N GLU A 152 -23.23 -16.93 -21.59
CA GLU A 152 -22.42 -17.72 -22.54
C GLU A 152 -21.75 -18.97 -21.91
N ASP A 153 -21.60 -19.06 -20.59
CA ASP A 153 -20.94 -20.21 -19.92
C ASP A 153 -21.91 -21.34 -19.53
N VAL A 154 -23.22 -21.18 -19.76
CA VAL A 154 -24.22 -22.26 -19.58
C VAL A 154 -24.21 -23.25 -20.75
N ALA A 155 -23.49 -22.95 -21.84
CA ALA A 155 -23.30 -23.83 -22.99
C ALA A 155 -22.12 -24.80 -22.84
N ARG A 156 -21.55 -24.96 -21.64
CA ARG A 156 -20.58 -26.03 -21.38
C ARG A 156 -21.34 -27.35 -21.25
N PRO A 157 -21.14 -28.34 -22.15
CA PRO A 157 -21.93 -29.55 -22.17
C PRO A 157 -21.81 -30.25 -20.82
N LEU A 158 -22.93 -30.40 -20.12
CA LEU A 158 -23.07 -31.34 -19.02
C LEU A 158 -22.74 -32.72 -19.58
N HIS A 159 -21.46 -33.10 -19.50
CA HIS A 159 -21.04 -34.46 -19.78
C HIS A 159 -21.81 -35.35 -18.81
N CYS A 160 -22.68 -36.17 -19.41
CA CYS A 160 -23.47 -37.19 -18.79
C CYS A 160 -22.63 -38.00 -17.80
N PHE A 161 -22.90 -37.86 -16.51
CA PHE A 161 -22.59 -38.91 -15.56
C PHE A 161 -23.91 -39.63 -15.25
N SER A 162 -24.30 -40.49 -16.20
CA SER A 162 -25.27 -41.55 -15.94
C SER A 162 -24.52 -42.70 -15.30
N ASP A 163 -24.83 -42.99 -14.04
CA ASP A 163 -25.04 -44.39 -13.64
C ASP A 163 -26.01 -44.44 -12.43
N PRO A 164 -27.14 -45.16 -12.52
CA PRO A 164 -28.04 -45.38 -11.42
C PRO A 164 -27.75 -46.74 -10.74
N GLU A 165 -27.03 -46.74 -9.62
CA GLU A 165 -26.92 -47.95 -8.78
C GLU A 165 -28.02 -48.04 -7.71
N PRO A 166 -28.40 -49.28 -7.31
CA PRO A 166 -29.69 -49.58 -6.71
C PRO A 166 -29.78 -49.21 -5.23
N ARG A 167 -30.99 -48.76 -4.85
CA ARG A 167 -31.41 -48.40 -3.50
C ARG A 167 -31.13 -49.53 -2.50
N THR A 168 -30.39 -49.20 -1.44
CA THR A 168 -30.37 -49.95 -0.19
C THR A 168 -31.22 -49.18 0.83
N PRO A 169 -32.11 -49.83 1.62
CA PRO A 169 -32.98 -49.13 2.56
C PRO A 169 -32.23 -48.65 3.81
N GLU A 170 -32.35 -47.35 4.05
CA GLU A 170 -32.50 -46.60 5.31
C GLU A 170 -32.04 -47.23 6.64
N PRO A 171 -31.27 -46.46 7.43
CA PRO A 171 -31.53 -46.33 8.86
C PRO A 171 -31.81 -44.88 9.27
N GLU A 172 -32.63 -44.76 10.32
CA GLU A 172 -33.30 -43.57 10.86
C GLU A 172 -32.46 -42.27 10.96
N PRO A 173 -33.12 -41.09 10.86
CA PRO A 173 -32.44 -39.80 10.97
C PRO A 173 -31.94 -39.56 12.41
N PRO A 174 -30.65 -39.22 12.61
CA PRO A 174 -30.20 -38.71 13.89
C PRO A 174 -30.82 -37.34 14.15
N SER A 175 -31.27 -37.12 15.39
CA SER A 175 -31.82 -35.85 15.87
C SER A 175 -30.95 -34.65 15.45
N PRO A 176 -31.55 -33.48 15.13
CA PRO A 176 -30.80 -32.31 14.70
C PRO A 176 -29.88 -31.86 15.83
N SER A 177 -28.59 -32.18 15.70
CA SER A 177 -27.55 -31.56 16.49
C SER A 177 -27.61 -30.06 16.22
N ALA A 178 -27.61 -29.27 17.29
CA ALA A 178 -27.57 -27.82 17.21
C ALA A 178 -26.46 -27.39 16.21
N PRO A 179 -26.72 -26.40 15.34
CA PRO A 179 -25.73 -25.96 14.36
C PRO A 179 -24.46 -25.57 15.12
N GLU A 180 -23.37 -26.28 14.84
CA GLU A 180 -22.06 -25.87 15.32
C GLU A 180 -21.84 -24.42 14.88
N PRO A 181 -21.37 -23.54 15.77
CA PRO A 181 -21.13 -22.15 15.42
C PRO A 181 -20.10 -22.11 14.30
N ASP A 182 -20.49 -21.54 13.16
CA ASP A 182 -19.63 -21.36 12.01
C ASP A 182 -18.39 -20.55 12.44
N PRO A 183 -17.18 -21.13 12.39
CA PRO A 183 -15.96 -20.46 12.84
C PRO A 183 -15.67 -19.18 12.05
N THR A 184 -16.20 -19.06 10.82
CA THR A 184 -16.07 -17.84 10.03
C THR A 184 -16.93 -16.69 10.59
N HIS A 185 -18.09 -17.00 11.16
CA HIS A 185 -18.96 -16.02 11.79
C HIS A 185 -18.32 -15.42 13.06
N ASP A 186 -17.63 -16.24 13.86
CA ASP A 186 -16.91 -15.76 15.04
C ASP A 186 -15.69 -14.91 14.68
N LEU A 187 -14.97 -15.26 13.61
CA LEU A 187 -13.85 -14.44 13.10
C LEU A 187 -14.34 -13.06 12.59
N VAL A 188 -15.47 -13.03 11.87
CA VAL A 188 -16.09 -11.79 11.41
C VAL A 188 -16.56 -10.93 12.60
N ARG A 189 -17.14 -11.53 13.64
CA ARG A 189 -17.52 -10.80 14.86
C ARG A 189 -16.30 -10.24 15.59
N LEU A 190 -15.23 -11.02 15.74
CA LEU A 190 -14.01 -10.59 16.42
C LEU A 190 -13.31 -9.44 15.68
N THR A 191 -13.16 -9.56 14.36
CA THR A 191 -12.56 -8.50 13.53
C THR A 191 -13.39 -7.22 13.54
N THR A 192 -14.73 -7.33 13.53
CA THR A 192 -15.64 -6.19 13.63
C THR A 192 -15.53 -5.50 15.01
N HIS A 193 -15.48 -6.27 16.10
CA HIS A 193 -15.28 -5.72 17.44
C HIS A 193 -13.91 -5.03 17.58
N LEU A 194 -12.86 -5.58 16.99
CA LEU A 194 -11.52 -5.00 17.03
C LEU A 194 -11.44 -3.69 16.24
N ALA A 195 -12.07 -3.63 15.07
CA ALA A 195 -12.18 -2.40 14.28
C ALA A 195 -13.01 -1.31 14.98
N ALA A 196 -14.05 -1.69 15.74
CA ALA A 196 -14.82 -0.76 16.57
C ALA A 196 -13.96 -0.22 17.73
N ALA A 197 -13.24 -1.09 18.44
CA ALA A 197 -12.36 -0.69 19.54
C ALA A 197 -11.21 0.23 19.07
N ALA A 198 -10.61 -0.04 17.91
CA ALA A 198 -9.57 0.80 17.34
C ALA A 198 -10.06 2.22 17.02
N ARG A 199 -11.26 2.35 16.43
CA ARG A 199 -11.89 3.65 16.17
C ARG A 199 -12.17 4.42 17.45
N GLN A 200 -12.63 3.72 18.48
CA GLN A 200 -12.92 4.33 19.79
C GLN A 200 -11.64 4.83 20.48
N ALA A 201 -10.53 4.09 20.37
CA ALA A 201 -9.22 4.51 20.85
C ALA A 201 -8.66 5.72 20.06
N GLU A 202 -8.87 5.75 18.74
CA GLU A 202 -8.45 6.88 17.89
C GLU A 202 -9.24 8.15 18.23
N THR A 203 -10.56 8.05 18.46
CA THR A 203 -11.38 9.17 18.94
C THR A 203 -10.97 9.65 20.33
N ALA A 204 -10.61 8.74 21.24
CA ALA A 204 -10.15 9.08 22.57
C ALA A 204 -8.77 9.77 22.54
N ALA A 205 -7.87 9.34 21.65
CA ALA A 205 -6.55 9.96 21.48
C ALA A 205 -6.63 11.37 20.87
N LEU A 206 -7.60 11.63 19.99
CA LEU A 206 -7.81 12.94 19.38
C LEU A 206 -8.58 13.93 20.27
N GLY A 207 -9.37 13.45 21.23
CA GLY A 207 -10.13 14.28 22.16
C GLY A 207 -9.35 14.78 23.38
N GLY A 208 -8.12 14.29 23.61
CA GLY A 208 -7.39 14.50 24.86
C GLY A 208 -6.43 15.69 24.93
N ASP A 209 -6.07 16.33 23.81
CA ASP A 209 -5.05 17.39 23.85
C ASP A 209 -5.15 18.37 22.67
N VAL A 210 -6.11 19.29 22.76
CA VAL A 210 -6.04 20.56 22.02
C VAL A 210 -6.03 21.68 23.05
N ALA A 211 -4.87 21.87 23.69
CA ALA A 211 -4.55 23.14 24.31
C ALA A 211 -4.60 24.24 23.22
N PRO A 212 -5.33 25.35 23.42
CA PRO A 212 -5.38 26.42 22.43
C PRO A 212 -3.97 27.03 22.27
N PRO A 213 -3.57 27.45 21.06
CA PRO A 213 -2.26 28.05 20.86
C PRO A 213 -2.19 29.37 21.63
N LEU A 214 -1.31 29.41 22.63
CA LEU A 214 -0.94 30.63 23.33
C LEU A 214 -0.33 31.62 22.31
N HIS A 215 -1.11 32.62 21.94
CA HIS A 215 -0.62 33.82 21.28
C HIS A 215 0.23 34.62 22.28
N CYS A 216 1.52 34.33 22.32
CA CYS A 216 2.52 35.19 22.96
C CYS A 216 3.00 36.24 21.95
N PHE A 217 2.33 37.40 21.92
CA PHE A 217 2.93 38.64 21.46
C PHE A 217 2.48 39.74 22.43
N SER A 218 3.42 40.24 23.24
CA SER A 218 3.24 41.40 24.11
C SER A 218 4.06 42.56 23.58
N ALA A 219 3.43 43.73 23.44
CA ALA A 219 3.84 45.06 23.94
C ALA A 219 3.17 46.20 23.10
N PRO A 220 3.12 47.46 23.58
CA PRO A 220 2.58 47.91 24.87
C PRO A 220 1.59 49.10 24.72
N GLU A 221 0.89 49.37 25.83
CA GLU A 221 0.35 50.67 26.27
C GLU A 221 -0.87 51.35 25.61
N SER A 222 -1.80 51.68 26.51
CA SER A 222 -2.71 52.83 26.54
C SER A 222 -4.04 52.78 25.80
N HIS A 223 -5.10 52.30 26.47
CA HIS A 223 -6.27 53.14 26.79
C HIS A 223 -7.27 52.47 27.77
N GLN A 224 -7.54 53.22 28.83
CA GLN A 224 -8.64 53.30 29.79
C GLN A 224 -9.95 52.48 29.56
N PRO A 225 -10.57 51.90 30.61
CA PRO A 225 -11.83 51.16 30.50
C PRO A 225 -13.07 52.04 30.75
N PRO A 226 -14.21 51.77 30.09
CA PRO A 226 -15.53 52.21 30.58
C PRO A 226 -16.25 51.10 31.37
N PRO A 227 -17.22 51.46 32.24
CA PRO A 227 -17.86 50.55 33.18
C PRO A 227 -19.05 49.77 32.60
N ALA A 228 -19.23 48.57 33.14
CA ALA A 228 -20.43 47.75 33.34
C ALA A 228 -21.65 47.90 32.38
N ASP A 229 -21.94 46.82 31.66
CA ASP A 229 -23.30 46.43 31.24
C ASP A 229 -23.45 44.90 31.31
N ASP A 230 -24.68 44.47 31.56
CA ASP A 230 -25.16 43.19 32.11
C ASP A 230 -24.74 41.85 31.45
N PRO A 231 -24.77 40.73 32.20
CA PRO A 231 -24.59 39.38 31.65
C PRO A 231 -25.87 38.83 30.99
N PRO A 232 -25.79 38.17 29.81
CA PRO A 232 -26.90 37.39 29.28
C PRO A 232 -26.97 35.97 29.90
N PRO A 233 -28.18 35.40 30.07
CA PRO A 233 -28.37 34.04 30.59
C PRO A 233 -28.31 32.97 29.48
N ASP A 234 -28.13 31.72 29.93
CA ASP A 234 -28.34 30.46 29.21
C ASP A 234 -27.28 30.03 28.17
N ALA A 235 -26.17 29.47 28.67
CA ALA A 235 -25.39 28.48 27.94
C ALA A 235 -25.85 27.06 28.36
N PRO A 236 -26.19 26.16 27.42
CA PRO A 236 -26.63 24.82 27.73
C PRO A 236 -25.49 23.97 28.31
N ALA A 237 -25.85 23.13 29.27
CA ALA A 237 -24.98 22.22 30.00
C ALA A 237 -24.04 21.45 29.06
N ALA A 238 -22.75 21.53 29.37
CA ALA A 238 -21.71 20.70 28.76
C ALA A 238 -22.04 19.22 28.95
N ASP A 239 -22.16 18.51 27.84
CA ASP A 239 -22.28 17.06 27.80
C ASP A 239 -21.15 16.41 28.60
N ALA A 240 -21.53 15.45 29.44
CA ALA A 240 -20.64 14.65 30.24
C ALA A 240 -19.64 13.91 29.34
N VAL A 241 -18.36 14.29 29.45
CA VAL A 241 -17.23 13.58 28.87
C VAL A 241 -17.26 12.14 29.41
N PRO A 242 -17.32 11.10 28.55
CA PRO A 242 -17.30 9.71 29.03
C PRO A 242 -15.94 9.42 29.66
N ASP A 243 -15.97 8.90 30.89
CA ASP A 243 -14.79 8.52 31.66
C ASP A 243 -13.91 7.56 30.84
N PRO A 244 -12.58 7.81 30.73
CA PRO A 244 -11.68 6.90 30.04
C PRO A 244 -11.71 5.54 30.75
N LEU A 245 -11.85 4.48 29.96
CA LEU A 245 -11.87 3.09 30.45
C LEU A 245 -10.69 2.87 31.42
N PRO A 246 -10.93 2.30 32.61
CA PRO A 246 -9.89 2.15 33.61
C PRO A 246 -8.76 1.28 33.03
N ALA A 247 -7.51 1.66 33.27
CA ALA A 247 -6.32 0.99 32.70
C ALA A 247 -6.28 -0.54 32.86
N ARG A 248 -7.03 -1.10 33.82
CA ARG A 248 -7.24 -2.54 34.01
C ARG A 248 -7.98 -3.20 32.85
N ASP A 249 -8.92 -2.51 32.21
CA ASP A 249 -9.70 -3.06 31.10
C ASP A 249 -8.89 -3.09 29.81
N LEU A 250 -8.03 -2.08 29.59
CA LEU A 250 -7.07 -2.10 28.48
C LEU A 250 -6.08 -3.26 28.60
N ALA A 251 -5.52 -3.49 29.80
CA ALA A 251 -4.60 -4.60 30.04
C ALA A 251 -5.26 -5.97 29.82
N ARG A 252 -6.53 -6.13 30.21
CA ARG A 252 -7.32 -7.34 29.94
C ARG A 252 -7.56 -7.54 28.45
N LEU A 253 -7.83 -6.47 27.71
CA LEU A 253 -8.09 -6.53 26.27
C LEU A 253 -6.82 -6.88 25.49
N ILE A 254 -5.66 -6.34 25.89
CA ILE A 254 -4.35 -6.70 25.33
C ILE A 254 -4.02 -8.18 25.62
N ALA A 255 -4.25 -8.66 26.84
CA ALA A 255 -4.00 -10.06 27.19
C ALA A 255 -4.92 -11.02 26.41
N ALA A 256 -6.19 -10.65 26.22
CA ALA A 256 -7.14 -11.42 25.42
C ALA A 256 -6.70 -11.48 23.95
N LEU A 257 -6.23 -10.36 23.39
CA LEU A 257 -5.72 -10.31 22.02
C LEU A 257 -4.50 -11.22 21.84
N GLN A 258 -3.54 -11.17 22.77
CA GLN A 258 -2.35 -12.02 22.74
C GLN A 258 -2.70 -13.51 22.84
N ALA A 259 -3.72 -13.87 23.62
CA ALA A 259 -4.18 -15.25 23.72
C ALA A 259 -4.82 -15.75 22.41
N VAL A 260 -5.58 -14.89 21.71
CA VAL A 260 -6.17 -15.22 20.40
C VAL A 260 -5.09 -15.40 19.33
N THR A 261 -4.10 -14.51 19.27
CA THR A 261 -2.99 -14.63 18.31
C THR A 261 -2.16 -15.87 18.56
N ALA A 262 -1.84 -16.18 19.82
CA ALA A 262 -1.11 -17.41 20.16
C ALA A 262 -1.89 -18.68 19.78
N ARG A 263 -3.22 -18.66 19.88
CA ARG A 263 -4.06 -19.80 19.47
C ARG A 263 -4.13 -19.96 17.96
N ALA A 264 -4.15 -18.86 17.20
CA ALA A 264 -4.11 -18.89 15.75
C ALA A 264 -2.78 -19.45 15.21
N GLU A 265 -1.66 -19.08 15.83
CA GLU A 265 -0.34 -19.63 15.49
C GLU A 265 -0.29 -21.15 15.74
N GLN A 266 -0.79 -21.61 16.89
CA GLN A 266 -0.86 -23.05 17.20
C GLN A 266 -1.72 -23.84 16.20
N THR A 267 -2.82 -23.27 15.70
CA THR A 267 -3.64 -23.93 14.68
C THR A 267 -2.92 -24.02 13.33
N LEU A 268 -2.16 -22.98 12.96
CA LEU A 268 -1.38 -22.94 11.73
C LEU A 268 -0.23 -23.96 11.77
N ASP A 269 0.46 -24.09 12.91
CA ASP A 269 1.51 -25.09 13.11
C ASP A 269 0.93 -26.51 13.08
N ALA A 270 -0.23 -26.73 13.70
CA ALA A 270 -0.92 -28.03 13.68
C ALA A 270 -1.40 -28.43 12.28
N GLU A 271 -1.85 -27.46 11.47
CA GLU A 271 -2.27 -27.70 10.09
C GLU A 271 -1.06 -27.94 9.17
N THR A 272 0.01 -27.17 9.36
CA THR A 272 1.30 -27.36 8.65
C THR A 272 1.91 -28.72 8.96
N ALA A 273 1.79 -29.21 10.21
CA ALA A 273 2.25 -30.54 10.60
C ALA A 273 1.39 -31.69 10.03
N ARG A 274 0.16 -31.41 9.59
CA ARG A 274 -0.76 -32.38 8.97
C ARG A 274 -0.63 -32.46 7.46
N LEU A 275 0.03 -31.51 6.82
CA LEU A 275 0.28 -31.57 5.39
C LEU A 275 1.28 -32.71 5.11
N PRO A 276 0.90 -33.72 4.30
CA PRO A 276 1.82 -34.78 3.92
C PRO A 276 3.00 -34.14 3.19
N LEU A 277 4.21 -34.35 3.71
CA LEU A 277 5.46 -33.98 3.06
C LEU A 277 5.54 -34.75 1.73
N HIS A 278 4.91 -34.22 0.69
CA HIS A 278 5.13 -34.68 -0.68
C HIS A 278 6.60 -34.38 -0.98
N SER A 279 7.39 -35.44 -0.89
CA SER A 279 8.82 -35.47 -1.19
C SER A 279 9.01 -34.87 -2.58
N PHE A 280 9.44 -33.61 -2.61
CA PHE A 280 9.82 -32.92 -3.83
C PHE A 280 11.09 -33.61 -4.33
N SER A 281 10.91 -34.62 -5.19
CA SER A 281 12.03 -35.30 -5.84
C SER A 281 12.60 -34.31 -6.87
N PRO A 282 13.87 -33.88 -6.73
CA PRO A 282 14.46 -32.94 -7.67
C PRO A 282 14.57 -33.60 -9.06
N PRO A 283 14.32 -32.85 -10.15
CA PRO A 283 14.42 -33.40 -11.50
C PRO A 283 15.88 -33.75 -11.81
N GLU A 284 16.11 -35.01 -12.19
CA GLU A 284 17.40 -35.51 -12.66
C GLU A 284 17.92 -34.64 -13.80
N SER A 285 19.11 -34.07 -13.60
CA SER A 285 19.78 -33.24 -14.58
C SER A 285 20.35 -34.13 -15.69
N HIS A 286 19.70 -34.17 -16.84
CA HIS A 286 20.26 -34.75 -18.06
C HIS A 286 21.46 -33.93 -18.54
N HIS A 287 22.66 -34.49 -18.42
CA HIS A 287 23.88 -34.00 -19.05
C HIS A 287 23.89 -34.37 -20.55
N PRO A 288 23.92 -33.42 -21.49
CA PRO A 288 24.13 -33.75 -22.89
C PRO A 288 25.61 -34.04 -23.17
N GLY A 289 25.80 -35.13 -23.91
CA GLY A 289 27.05 -35.77 -24.28
C GLY A 289 28.19 -34.88 -24.78
N GLN A 290 29.38 -35.23 -24.32
CA GLN A 290 30.66 -34.86 -24.91
C GLN A 290 30.99 -35.93 -25.96
N GLY A 291 30.96 -35.55 -27.24
CA GLY A 291 31.40 -36.38 -28.36
C GLY A 291 32.82 -35.99 -28.81
N PRO A 292 33.61 -36.94 -29.36
CA PRO A 292 35.04 -36.82 -29.63
C PRO A 292 35.41 -35.95 -30.85
#